data_AF-A0A965PG75-F1
#
_entry.id   AF-A0A965PG75-F1
#
_cell.length_a   1.000
_cell.length_b   1.000
_cell.length_c   1.000
_cell.angle_alpha   90.00
_cell.angle_beta   90.00
_cell.angle_gamma   90.00
#
_symmetry.space_group_name_H-M   'P 1'
#
loop_
_entity.id
_entity.type
_entity.pdbx_description
1 polymer ?
#
loop_
_entity_poly.entity_id
_entity_poly.type
_entity_poly.pdbx_seq_one_letter_code
_entity_poly.pdbx_strand_id
1 'polypeptide(L)'
;MADENLVKLLAGFTSDGTPLQALVGSKMEWGVTILTAAMLSNENLASQMTAEEMVDGAINYYNVIQERLGYYQQHQTHSLERLLGN
;
A
#
# COMPACT_ATOMS: atom_id res chain seq x y z
N MET A 1 20.99 15.75 28.42
CA MET A 1 19.95 14.69 28.39
C MET A 1 18.92 15.14 27.38
N ALA A 2 18.66 14.36 26.33
CA ALA A 2 17.65 14.73 25.34
C ALA A 2 16.32 14.96 26.06
N ASP A 3 15.61 16.03 25.68
CA ASP A 3 14.41 16.53 26.36
C ASP A 3 13.39 15.39 26.54
N GLU A 4 13.10 15.06 27.80
CA GLU A 4 12.22 13.96 28.20
C GLU A 4 10.83 14.08 27.58
N ASN A 5 10.39 15.31 27.30
CA ASN A 5 9.14 15.59 26.60
C ASN A 5 9.21 15.22 25.12
N LEU A 6 10.36 15.42 24.46
CA LEU A 6 10.56 15.02 23.07
C LEU A 6 10.54 13.49 22.94
N VAL A 7 11.14 12.79 23.90
CA VAL A 7 11.13 11.31 23.97
C VAL A 7 9.70 10.80 24.20
N LYS A 8 8.94 11.40 25.12
CA LYS A 8 7.52 11.04 25.34
C LYS A 8 6.63 11.34 24.14
N LEU A 9 6.88 12.44 23.43
CA LEU A 9 6.16 12.78 22.20
C LEU A 9 6.43 11.72 21.11
N LEU A 10 7.70 11.36 20.90
CA LEU A 10 8.10 10.33 19.94
C LEU A 10 7.56 8.94 20.33
N ALA A 11 7.57 8.59 21.62
CA ALA A 11 6.97 7.35 22.12
C ALA A 11 5.44 7.32 21.89
N GLY A 12 4.75 8.45 22.08
CA GLY A 12 3.32 8.57 21.79
C GLY A 12 2.99 8.43 20.30
N PHE A 13 3.82 8.96 19.42
CA PHE A 13 3.67 8.78 17.96
C PHE A 13 3.96 7.36 17.48
N THR A 14 4.75 6.60 18.23
CA THR A 14 5.19 5.25 17.85
C THR A 14 4.55 4.14 18.69
N SER A 15 3.63 4.46 19.62
CA SER A 15 3.12 3.49 20.61
C SER A 15 4.25 2.65 21.22
N ASP A 16 5.21 3.32 21.86
CA ASP A 16 6.41 2.71 22.47
C ASP A 16 7.29 1.93 21.48
N GLY A 17 7.37 2.38 20.22
CA GLY A 17 8.18 1.74 19.19
C GLY A 17 7.51 0.60 18.44
N THR A 18 6.19 0.41 18.60
CA THR A 18 5.40 -0.50 17.77
C THR A 18 5.37 0.04 16.33
N PRO A 19 5.94 -0.66 15.34
CA PRO A 19 5.89 -0.20 13.96
C PRO A 19 4.44 0.00 13.53
N LEU A 20 4.12 1.09 12.84
CA LEU A 20 2.76 1.35 12.34
C LEU A 20 2.19 0.15 11.57
N GLN A 21 3.03 -0.56 10.83
CA GLN A 21 2.69 -1.78 10.09
C GLN A 21 2.18 -2.92 10.99
N ALA A 22 2.63 -2.99 12.25
CA ALA A 22 2.11 -3.96 13.22
C ALA A 22 0.72 -3.57 13.76
N LEU A 23 0.35 -2.28 13.68
CA LEU A 23 -0.97 -1.80 14.09
C LEU A 23 -2.00 -1.87 12.97
N VAL A 24 -1.60 -1.53 11.74
CA VAL A 24 -2.53 -1.42 10.61
C VAL A 24 -2.28 -2.42 9.49
N GLY A 25 -1.17 -3.16 9.50
CA GLY A 25 -0.74 -3.99 8.37
C GLY A 25 0.17 -3.25 7.39
N SER A 26 0.83 -4.01 6.53
CA SER A 26 1.67 -3.53 5.43
C SER A 26 0.84 -2.89 4.31
N LYS A 27 1.51 -2.08 3.48
CA LYS A 27 0.89 -1.48 2.27
C LYS A 27 0.30 -2.55 1.34
N MET A 28 0.97 -3.70 1.25
CA MET A 28 0.50 -4.82 0.43
C MET A 28 -0.76 -5.45 1.01
N GLU A 29 -0.78 -5.72 2.31
CA GLU A 29 -1.97 -6.27 2.98
C GLU A 29 -3.18 -5.37 2.78
N TRP A 30 -3.02 -4.05 2.98
CA TRP A 30 -4.08 -3.09 2.67
C TRP A 30 -4.54 -3.13 1.22
N GLY A 31 -3.61 -3.13 0.27
CA GLY A 31 -3.93 -3.16 -1.16
C GLY A 31 -4.69 -4.43 -1.54
N VAL A 32 -4.25 -5.58 -1.05
CA VAL A 32 -4.91 -6.87 -1.27
C VAL A 32 -6.30 -6.87 -0.61
N THR A 33 -6.44 -6.46 0.65
CA THR A 33 -7.73 -6.39 1.34
C THR A 33 -8.75 -5.53 0.60
N ILE A 34 -8.35 -4.36 0.09
CA ILE A 34 -9.23 -3.47 -0.67
C ILE A 34 -9.68 -4.14 -1.98
N LEU A 35 -8.75 -4.77 -2.70
CA LEU A 35 -9.06 -5.45 -3.95
C LEU A 35 -9.97 -6.66 -3.74
N THR A 36 -9.72 -7.47 -2.70
CA THR A 36 -10.59 -8.60 -2.33
C THR A 36 -11.98 -8.09 -1.92
N ALA A 37 -12.08 -6.99 -1.16
CA ALA A 37 -13.37 -6.38 -0.83
C ALA A 37 -14.13 -5.89 -2.07
N ALA A 38 -13.42 -5.35 -3.07
CA ALA A 38 -14.01 -4.96 -4.35
C ALA A 38 -14.48 -6.16 -5.19
N MET A 39 -13.78 -7.30 -5.11
CA MET A 39 -14.22 -8.55 -5.75
C MET A 39 -15.46 -9.13 -5.05
N LEU A 40 -15.49 -9.11 -3.72
CA LEU A 40 -16.64 -9.56 -2.92
C LEU A 40 -17.89 -8.70 -3.12
N SER A 41 -17.72 -7.39 -3.34
CA SER A 41 -18.86 -6.49 -3.62
C SER A 41 -19.47 -6.70 -5.00
N ASN A 42 -18.80 -7.45 -5.88
CA ASN A 42 -19.30 -7.82 -7.19
C ASN A 42 -19.91 -9.22 -7.16
N GLU A 43 -21.24 -9.33 -7.15
CA GLU A 43 -21.96 -10.61 -7.06
C GLU A 43 -21.57 -11.63 -8.15
N ASN A 44 -21.21 -11.18 -9.35
CA ASN A 44 -20.80 -12.08 -10.42
C ASN A 44 -19.44 -12.73 -10.12
N LEU A 45 -18.50 -11.96 -9.58
CA LEU A 45 -17.19 -12.48 -9.17
C LEU A 45 -17.32 -13.29 -7.89
N ALA A 46 -18.09 -12.79 -6.92
CA ALA A 46 -18.33 -13.43 -5.63
C ALA A 46 -18.96 -14.84 -5.75
N SER A 47 -19.82 -15.04 -6.76
CA SER A 47 -20.47 -16.33 -7.00
C SER A 47 -19.66 -17.33 -7.84
N GLN A 48 -18.57 -16.88 -8.49
CA GLN A 48 -17.81 -17.67 -9.45
C GLN A 48 -16.39 -18.02 -8.98
N MET A 49 -15.95 -17.49 -7.85
CA MET A 49 -14.59 -17.69 -7.33
C MET A 49 -14.62 -18.17 -5.88
N THR A 50 -13.65 -18.98 -5.50
CA THR A 50 -13.41 -19.31 -4.08
C THR A 50 -12.71 -18.13 -3.37
N ALA A 51 -12.69 -18.18 -2.04
CA ALA A 51 -12.01 -17.15 -1.26
C ALA A 51 -10.51 -17.08 -1.58
N GLU A 52 -9.87 -18.23 -1.77
CA GLU A 52 -8.45 -18.34 -2.14
C GLU A 52 -8.19 -17.70 -3.51
N GLU A 53 -9.03 -18.01 -4.51
CA GLU A 53 -8.91 -17.45 -5.86
C GLU A 53 -9.06 -15.92 -5.87
N MET A 54 -9.94 -15.36 -5.03
CA MET A 54 -10.09 -13.91 -4.91
C MET A 54 -8.87 -13.24 -4.27
N VAL A 55 -8.26 -13.88 -3.27
CA VAL A 55 -7.05 -13.35 -2.62
C VAL A 55 -5.86 -13.44 -3.58
N ASP A 56 -5.67 -14.56 -4.28
CA ASP A 56 -4.61 -14.72 -5.28
C ASP A 56 -4.78 -13.74 -6.44
N GLY A 57 -6.02 -13.56 -6.92
CA GLY A 57 -6.36 -12.54 -7.90
C GLY A 57 -6.05 -11.12 -7.42
N ALA A 58 -6.40 -10.79 -6.17
CA ALA A 58 -6.11 -9.49 -5.58
C ALA A 58 -4.60 -9.24 -5.43
N ILE A 59 -3.81 -10.24 -5.06
CA ILE A 59 -2.34 -10.16 -5.05
C ILE A 59 -1.79 -9.89 -6.45
N ASN A 60 -2.32 -10.57 -7.47
CA ASN A 60 -1.92 -10.36 -8.85
C ASN A 60 -2.21 -8.91 -9.29
N TYR A 61 -3.43 -8.42 -9.07
CA TYR A 61 -3.81 -7.04 -9.38
C TYR A 61 -2.97 -6.02 -8.62
N TYR A 62 -2.64 -6.27 -7.35
CA TYR A 62 -1.76 -5.40 -6.58
C TYR A 62 -0.39 -5.24 -7.26
N ASN A 63 0.20 -6.35 -7.72
CA ASN A 63 1.49 -6.34 -8.41
C ASN A 63 1.41 -5.56 -9.73
N VAL A 64 0.37 -5.79 -10.54
CA VAL A 64 0.13 -5.04 -11.78
C VAL A 64 -0.02 -3.54 -11.49
N ILE A 65 -0.77 -3.16 -10.46
CA ILE A 65 -0.93 -1.76 -10.07
C ILE A 65 0.43 -1.14 -9.69
N GLN A 66 1.25 -1.83 -8.88
CA GLN A 66 2.57 -1.32 -8.51
C GLN A 66 3.47 -1.14 -9.74
N GLU A 67 3.46 -2.08 -10.68
CA GLU A 67 4.22 -1.97 -11.93
C GLU A 67 3.78 -0.74 -12.75
N ARG A 68 2.47 -0.55 -12.92
CA ARG A 68 1.93 0.59 -13.69
C ARG A 68 2.24 1.92 -13.01
N LEU A 69 2.08 2.01 -11.69
CA LEU A 69 2.43 3.22 -10.95
C LEU A 69 3.94 3.51 -11.00
N GLY A 70 4.78 2.48 -10.90
CA GLY A 70 6.23 2.60 -11.04
C GLY A 70 6.63 3.14 -12.42
N TYR A 71 6.00 2.61 -13.47
CA TYR A 71 6.17 3.12 -14.83
C TYR A 71 5.78 4.61 -14.94
N TYR A 72 4.64 5.03 -14.39
CA TYR A 72 4.23 6.43 -14.41
C TYR A 72 5.20 7.34 -13.64
N GLN A 73 5.69 6.91 -12.48
CA GLN A 73 6.68 7.67 -11.71
C GLN A 73 7.99 7.80 -12.47
N GLN A 74 8.48 6.73 -13.08
CA GLN A 74 9.70 6.76 -13.89
C GLN A 74 9.56 7.69 -15.10
N HIS A 75 8.42 7.64 -15.80
CA HIS A 75 8.14 8.54 -16.91
C HIS A 75 7.98 9.99 -16.48
N GLN A 76 7.36 10.24 -15.32
CA GLN A 76 7.26 11.59 -14.75
C GLN A 76 8.64 12.16 -14.41
N THR A 77 9.50 11.37 -13.76
CA THR A 77 10.89 11.76 -13.48
C THR A 77 11.64 12.07 -14.77
N HIS A 78 11.51 11.23 -15.80
CA HIS A 78 12.15 11.47 -17.09
C HIS A 78 11.60 12.71 -17.83
N SER A 79 10.30 12.99 -17.70
CA SER A 79 9.70 14.23 -18.23
C SER A 79 10.16 15.47 -17.46
N LEU A 80 10.34 15.38 -16.14
CA LEU A 80 10.89 16.45 -15.31
C LEU A 80 12.36 16.70 -15.64
N GLU A 81 13.18 15.65 -15.77
CA GLU A 81 14.58 15.74 -16.23
C GLU A 81 14.70 16.43 -17.58
N ARG A 82 13.76 16.16 -18.50
CA ARG A 82 13.72 16.81 -19.83
C ARG A 82 13.27 18.27 -19.77
N LEU A 83 12.37 18.62 -18.86
CA LEU A 83 11.93 20.01 -18.62
C LEU A 83 12.99 20.84 -17.90
N LEU A 84 13.84 20.20 -17.10
CA LEU A 84 14.91 20.80 -16.30
C LEU A 84 16.30 20.78 -16.97
N GLY A 85 16.38 20.40 -18.25
CA GLY A 85 17.64 20.28 -18.99
C GLY A 85 17.49 20.65 -20.47
N ASN A 86 17.29 21.90 -20.88
CA ASN A 86 17.89 23.17 -20.43
C ASN A 86 18.25 23.35 -18.96
#